data_AF-A0A0V0GIE5-F1
#
_entry.id   AF-A0A0V0GIE5-F1
#
_cell.length_a   1.000
_cell.length_b   1.000
_cell.length_c   1.000
_cell.angle_alpha   90.00
_cell.angle_beta   90.00
_cell.angle_gamma   90.00
#
_symmetry.space_group_name_H-M   'P 1'
#
loop_
_entity.id
_entity.type
_entity.pdbx_description
1 polymer ?
#
loop_
_entity_poly.entity_id
_entity_poly.type
_entity_poly.pdbx_seq_one_letter_code
_entity_poly.pdbx_strand_id
1 'polypeptide(L)'
;MVNESGHSKRPMCPSCSKPTRLCLCTRLKTPCLENSVAVTILQHSLEKNHPLNSTRIASIGLQNLSVTSVSDVNYEAEFVVRLLNSNLEMGSRNLDENCSRNN
;
A
#
# COMPACT_ATOMS: atom_id res chain seq x y z
N MET A 1 19.98 31.61 -44.64
CA MET A 1 19.05 30.52 -44.99
C MET A 1 18.92 29.62 -43.77
N VAL A 2 17.69 29.49 -43.27
CA VAL A 2 17.14 28.56 -42.26
C VAL A 2 18.01 28.19 -41.03
N ASN A 3 17.70 28.84 -39.89
CA ASN A 3 17.95 28.26 -38.57
C ASN A 3 16.95 27.11 -38.37
N GLU A 4 17.41 25.88 -38.55
CA GLU A 4 16.73 24.68 -38.07
C GLU A 4 16.77 24.69 -36.52
N SER A 5 15.85 25.42 -35.90
CA SER A 5 15.56 25.28 -34.47
C SER A 5 14.84 23.96 -34.24
N GLY A 6 15.59 22.86 -34.37
CA GLY A 6 15.15 21.53 -34.00
C GLY A 6 14.84 21.53 -32.51
N HIS A 7 13.56 21.39 -32.16
CA HIS A 7 13.12 21.21 -30.79
C HIS A 7 13.79 19.94 -30.24
N SER A 8 14.93 20.08 -29.56
CA SER A 8 15.61 18.95 -28.95
C SER A 8 14.66 18.35 -27.91
N LYS A 9 14.22 17.11 -28.17
CA LYS A 9 13.35 16.39 -27.24
C LYS A 9 14.08 16.33 -25.90
N ARG A 10 13.39 16.68 -24.82
CA ARG A 10 13.97 16.69 -23.47
C ARG A 10 14.54 15.29 -23.20
N PRO A 11 15.79 15.16 -22.70
CA PRO A 11 16.35 13.86 -22.38
C PRO A 11 15.53 13.21 -21.26
N MET A 12 15.23 11.92 -21.44
CA MET A 12 14.40 11.12 -20.53
C MET A 12 15.23 9.98 -19.95
N CYS A 13 14.97 9.62 -18.69
CA CYS A 13 15.60 8.46 -18.07
C CYS A 13 15.07 7.16 -18.70
N PRO A 14 15.93 6.23 -19.16
CA PRO A 14 15.48 4.97 -19.77
C PRO A 14 14.76 4.06 -18.77
N SER A 15 15.10 4.17 -17.49
CA SER A 15 14.44 3.39 -16.45
C SER A 15 13.05 3.94 -16.16
N CYS A 16 12.93 5.22 -15.80
CA CYS A 16 11.70 5.79 -15.24
C CYS A 16 10.91 6.72 -16.15
N SER A 17 11.39 6.95 -17.37
CA SER A 17 10.79 7.86 -18.35
C SER A 17 10.46 9.25 -17.80
N LYS A 18 11.13 9.69 -16.72
CA LYS A 18 11.08 11.07 -16.23
C LYS A 18 12.13 11.91 -16.96
N PRO A 19 11.90 13.22 -17.15
CA PRO A 19 12.93 14.12 -17.62
C PRO A 19 14.18 14.02 -16.75
N THR A 20 15.36 13.89 -17.37
CA THR A 20 16.62 13.61 -16.66
C THR A 20 16.90 14.59 -15.51
N ARG A 21 16.51 15.86 -15.67
CA ARG A 21 16.69 16.91 -14.63
C ARG A 21 15.91 16.63 -13.34
N LEU A 22 14.80 15.90 -13.41
CA LEU A 22 13.94 15.54 -12.27
C LEU A 22 14.08 14.08 -11.84
N CYS A 23 14.89 13.29 -12.56
CA CYS A 23 15.06 11.88 -12.27
C CYS A 23 15.94 11.68 -11.02
N LEU A 24 15.53 10.75 -10.15
CA LEU A 24 16.30 10.33 -8.98
C LEU A 24 17.05 9.01 -9.17
N CYS A 25 16.75 8.24 -10.22
CA CYS A 25 17.36 6.91 -10.44
C CYS A 25 18.89 6.96 -10.54
N THR A 26 19.45 8.01 -11.14
CA THR A 26 20.91 8.20 -11.24
C THR A 26 21.51 8.92 -10.04
N ARG A 27 20.67 9.49 -9.16
CA ARG A 27 21.12 10.15 -7.92
C ARG A 27 21.20 9.17 -6.75
N LEU A 28 20.33 8.16 -6.75
CA LEU A 28 20.32 7.06 -5.77
C LEU A 28 21.38 6.01 -6.13
N LYS A 29 22.66 6.42 -6.19
CA LYS A 29 23.82 5.54 -6.43
C LYS A 29 24.38 4.89 -5.17
N THR A 30 23.79 5.18 -4.01
CA THR A 30 24.08 4.45 -2.78
C THR A 30 23.74 2.98 -2.97
N PRO A 31 24.55 2.04 -2.44
CA PRO A 31 24.18 0.64 -2.42
C PRO A 31 22.82 0.49 -1.74
N CYS A 32 22.04 -0.51 -2.16
CA CYS A 32 20.78 -0.83 -1.51
C CYS A 32 21.00 -0.94 0.00
N LEU A 33 20.12 -0.32 0.78
CA LEU A 33 20.10 -0.46 2.22
C LEU A 33 19.72 -1.91 2.54
N GLU A 34 20.62 -2.62 3.22
CA GLU A 34 20.39 -3.92 3.83
C GLU A 34 19.39 -3.76 4.98
N ASN A 35 18.09 -3.82 4.66
CA ASN A 35 17.02 -3.71 5.64
C ASN A 35 16.64 -5.10 6.21
N SER A 36 16.82 -5.28 7.52
CA SER A 36 16.47 -6.54 8.19
C SER A 36 14.97 -6.83 8.18
N VAL A 37 14.14 -5.79 8.21
CA VAL A 37 12.68 -5.91 8.16
C VAL A 37 12.23 -5.99 6.70
N ALA A 38 11.49 -7.05 6.36
CA ALA A 38 10.86 -7.18 5.05
C ALA A 38 9.77 -6.13 4.85
N VAL A 39 9.87 -5.35 3.78
CA VAL A 39 8.87 -4.35 3.40
C VAL A 39 8.04 -4.90 2.24
N THR A 40 6.72 -4.84 2.34
CA THR A 40 5.81 -5.17 1.23
C THR A 40 5.02 -3.93 0.86
N ILE A 41 5.14 -3.47 -0.39
CA ILE A 41 4.35 -2.36 -0.92
C ILE A 41 3.18 -2.92 -1.72
N LEU A 42 1.96 -2.63 -1.27
CA LEU A 42 0.76 -2.83 -2.08
C LEU A 42 0.61 -1.62 -2.99
N GLN A 43 0.80 -1.82 -4.28
CA GLN A 43 0.72 -0.76 -5.29
C GLN A 43 -0.52 -0.96 -6.14
N HIS A 44 -1.39 0.03 -6.22
CA HIS A 44 -2.51 -0.05 -7.14
C HIS A 44 -2.02 -0.10 -8.60
N SER A 45 -2.68 -0.91 -9.44
CA SER A 45 -2.31 -1.09 -10.85
C SER A 45 -2.23 0.22 -11.64
N LEU A 46 -3.12 1.17 -11.34
CA LEU A 46 -3.16 2.49 -11.98
C LEU A 46 -2.07 3.45 -11.47
N GLU A 47 -1.54 3.24 -10.26
CA GLU A 47 -0.53 4.12 -9.65
C GLU A 47 0.89 3.86 -10.16
N LYS A 48 1.13 2.70 -10.80
CA LYS A 48 2.46 2.31 -11.27
C LYS A 48 3.12 3.36 -12.15
N ASN A 49 2.33 4.06 -12.95
CA ASN A 49 2.80 5.07 -13.91
C ASN A 49 2.69 6.51 -13.40
N HIS A 50 2.26 6.73 -12.15
CA HIS A 50 2.10 8.07 -11.62
C HIS A 50 3.46 8.76 -11.36
N PRO A 51 3.58 10.07 -11.65
CA PRO A 51 4.82 10.82 -11.48
C PRO A 51 5.38 10.82 -10.04
N LEU A 52 4.55 10.57 -9.03
CA LEU A 52 4.88 10.56 -7.60
C LEU A 52 5.13 9.15 -7.04
N ASN A 53 5.46 8.17 -7.89
CA ASN A 53 5.61 6.77 -7.46
C ASN A 53 6.83 6.56 -6.54
N SER A 54 6.59 6.63 -5.22
CA SER A 54 7.57 6.36 -4.15
C SER A 54 8.04 4.91 -4.12
N THR A 55 7.21 3.95 -4.58
CA THR A 55 7.57 2.53 -4.70
C THR A 55 8.87 2.37 -5.46
N ARG A 56 9.08 3.20 -6.48
CA ARG A 56 10.27 3.13 -7.31
C ARG A 56 11.55 3.56 -6.59
N ILE A 57 11.45 4.54 -5.71
CA ILE A 57 12.58 4.96 -4.86
C ILE A 57 12.90 3.83 -3.87
N ALA A 58 11.86 3.27 -3.24
CA ALA A 58 12.02 2.13 -2.34
C ALA A 58 12.69 0.92 -3.05
N SER A 59 12.29 0.60 -4.28
CA SER A 59 12.88 -0.51 -5.04
C SER A 59 14.35 -0.32 -5.43
N ILE A 60 14.83 0.92 -5.48
CA ILE A 60 16.25 1.20 -5.70
C ILE A 60 17.00 1.22 -4.37
N GLY A 61 16.33 1.64 -3.29
CA GLY A 61 16.97 1.92 -2.01
C GLY A 61 16.95 0.78 -0.98
N LEU A 62 16.10 -0.24 -1.13
CA LEU A 62 15.92 -1.31 -0.14
C LEU A 62 16.21 -2.68 -0.75
N GLN A 63 16.82 -3.56 0.04
CA GLN A 63 17.17 -4.92 -0.37
C GLN A 63 16.05 -5.93 -0.11
N ASN A 64 15.43 -5.86 1.06
CA ASN A 64 14.34 -6.74 1.47
C ASN A 64 12.99 -6.06 1.22
N LEU A 65 12.66 -5.87 -0.06
CA LEU A 65 11.43 -5.24 -0.52
C LEU A 65 10.70 -6.13 -1.53
N SER A 66 9.39 -6.28 -1.32
CA SER A 66 8.46 -6.82 -2.32
C SER A 66 7.44 -5.75 -2.73
N VAL A 67 7.00 -5.79 -3.98
CA VAL A 67 5.93 -4.93 -4.50
C VAL A 67 4.85 -5.83 -5.09
N THR A 68 3.66 -5.77 -4.52
CA THR A 68 2.50 -6.51 -4.99
C THR A 68 1.53 -5.55 -5.65
N SER A 69 1.22 -5.79 -6.92
CA SER A 69 0.19 -5.03 -7.62
C SER A 69 -1.18 -5.44 -7.10
N VAL A 70 -1.98 -4.48 -6.67
CA VAL A 70 -3.37 -4.66 -6.25
C VAL A 70 -4.29 -3.88 -7.18
N SER A 71 -5.55 -4.31 -7.26
CA SER A 71 -6.63 -3.61 -7.95
C SER A 71 -7.65 -3.12 -6.94
N ASP A 72 -8.74 -2.50 -7.42
CA ASP A 72 -9.84 -2.09 -6.57
C ASP A 72 -10.30 -3.22 -5.63
N VAL A 73 -10.68 -2.80 -4.43
CA VAL A 73 -11.17 -3.68 -3.39
C VAL A 73 -12.47 -4.31 -3.87
N ASN A 74 -12.60 -5.63 -3.71
CA ASN A 74 -13.89 -6.27 -3.92
C ASN A 74 -14.86 -5.76 -2.85
N TYR A 75 -15.81 -4.91 -3.26
CA TYR A 75 -16.83 -4.35 -2.36
C TYR A 75 -17.78 -5.43 -1.81
N GLU A 76 -17.77 -6.64 -2.38
CA GLU A 76 -18.51 -7.81 -1.87
C GLU A 76 -17.71 -8.64 -0.85
N ALA A 77 -16.51 -8.20 -0.45
CA ALA A 77 -15.74 -8.91 0.55
C ALA A 77 -16.37 -8.76 1.96
N GLU A 78 -16.87 -9.86 2.51
CA GLU A 78 -17.34 -9.94 3.90
C GLU A 78 -16.26 -10.60 4.78
N PHE A 79 -15.89 -9.95 5.88
CA PHE A 79 -14.99 -10.52 6.88
C PHE A 79 -15.79 -10.94 8.11
N VAL A 80 -15.85 -12.25 8.37
CA VAL A 80 -16.49 -12.79 9.57
C VAL A 80 -15.44 -12.94 10.67
N VAL A 81 -15.48 -12.07 11.67
CA VAL A 81 -14.67 -12.23 12.89
C VAL A 81 -15.38 -13.23 13.81
N ARG A 82 -14.77 -14.40 14.02
CA ARG A 82 -15.27 -15.38 14.99
C ARG A 82 -14.39 -15.36 16.22
N LEU A 83 -15.02 -15.30 17.40
CA LEU A 83 -14.33 -15.51 18.66
C LEU A 83 -13.88 -16.97 18.71
N LEU A 84 -12.58 -17.21 18.82
CA LEU A 84 -12.05 -18.53 19.11
C LEU A 84 -12.34 -18.82 20.59
N ASN A 85 -13.41 -19.60 20.82
CA ASN A 85 -13.85 -20.19 22.09
C ASN A 85 -14.78 -19.32 22.95
N SER A 86 -16.08 -19.61 22.85
CA SER A 86 -17.15 -19.16 23.73
C SER A 86 -17.37 -20.13 24.91
N ASN A 87 -16.33 -20.46 25.67
CA ASN A 87 -16.51 -21.18 26.94
C ASN A 87 -16.72 -20.19 28.10
N LEU A 88 -17.60 -19.22 27.90
CA LEU A 88 -18.09 -18.37 28.98
C LEU A 88 -19.43 -18.97 29.42
N GLU A 89 -19.34 -19.91 30.37
CA GLU A 89 -20.44 -20.43 31.17
C GLU A 89 -21.28 -19.24 31.69
N MET A 90 -22.37 -18.93 31.00
CA MET A 90 -23.30 -17.89 31.40
C MET A 90 -24.15 -18.44 32.53
N GLY A 91 -23.74 -18.15 33.77
CA GLY A 91 -24.47 -18.51 34.98
C GLY A 91 -25.91 -18.00 34.92
N SER A 92 -26.85 -18.95 34.90
CA SER A 92 -28.29 -18.70 34.97
C SER A 92 -28.61 -18.02 36.31
N ARG A 93 -29.04 -16.75 36.26
CA ARG A 93 -29.63 -16.06 37.42
C ARG A 93 -31.13 -15.96 37.14
N ASN A 94 -31.90 -16.85 37.77
CA ASN A 94 -33.36 -16.73 37.84
C ASN A 94 -33.71 -15.40 38.53
N LEU A 95 -34.50 -14.57 37.84
CA LEU A 95 -35.21 -13.45 38.45
C LEU A 95 -36.67 -13.90 38.61
N ASP A 96 -36.95 -14.50 39.77
CA ASP A 96 -38.32 -14.66 40.26
C ASP A 96 -38.78 -13.29 40.80
N GLU A 97 -39.58 -12.56 40.04
CA GLU A 97 -40.35 -11.43 40.56
C GLU A 97 -41.85 -11.76 40.51
N ASN A 98 -42.33 -12.29 41.64
CA ASN A 98 -43.74 -12.41 41.97
C ASN A 98 -44.37 -11.02 42.08
N CYS A 99 -45.11 -10.59 41.06
CA CYS A 99 -46.04 -9.47 41.21
C CYS A 99 -47.41 -10.01 41.63
N SER A 100 -47.66 -10.01 42.93
CA SER A 100 -48.99 -10.18 43.50
C SER A 100 -49.18 -9.28 44.71
N ARG A 101 -50.27 -8.50 44.62
CA ARG A 101 -51.08 -7.86 45.67
C ARG A 101 -50.74 -6.46 46.21
N ASN A 102 -51.72 -5.58 45.94
CA ASN A 102 -52.41 -4.63 46.85
C ASN A 102 -51.62 -3.36 47.21
N ASN A 103 -52.15 -2.13 47.13
CA ASN A 103 -53.52 -1.59 47.17
C ASN A 103 -53.70 -0.48 46.13
#